data_AF-A0ABD7KSG6-F1
#
_entry.id   AF-A0ABD7KSG6-F1
#
_cell.length_a   1.000
_cell.length_b   1.000
_cell.length_c   1.000
_cell.angle_alpha   90.00
_cell.angle_beta   90.00
_cell.angle_gamma   90.00
#
_symmetry.space_group_name_H-M   'P 1'
#
loop_
_entity.id
_entity.type
_entity.pdbx_description
1 polymer ?
#
loop_
_entity_poly.entity_id
_entity_poly.type
_entity_poly.pdbx_seq_one_letter_code
_entity_poly.pdbx_strand_id
1 'polypeptide(L)'
;MGASRAALLRDTIGDEKTQLLIKNFGGEVLYLPRCDRALRELRNRRFLAEFAEVRGQGSSSLMAMTFLCPKYGFSDRFAWELLAQQKNKDCNSQGKLF
;
A
#
# COMPACT_ATOMS: atom_id res chain seq x y z
N MET A 1 -7.37 -8.90 -30.96
CA MET A 1 -6.99 -7.74 -30.11
C MET A 1 -6.69 -8.07 -28.64
N GLY A 2 -6.76 -9.33 -28.16
CA GLY A 2 -6.48 -9.68 -26.74
C GLY A 2 -5.05 -10.11 -26.42
N ALA A 3 -4.25 -10.49 -27.41
CA ALA A 3 -2.92 -11.09 -27.21
C ALA A 3 -1.90 -10.14 -26.54
N SER A 4 -1.97 -8.83 -26.82
CA SER A 4 -1.05 -7.84 -26.22
C SER A 4 -1.28 -7.64 -24.72
N ARG A 5 -2.54 -7.68 -24.26
CA ARG A 5 -2.89 -7.58 -22.83
C ARG A 5 -2.51 -8.84 -22.06
N ALA A 6 -2.69 -10.01 -22.67
CA ALA A 6 -2.28 -11.28 -22.07
C ALA A 6 -0.76 -11.36 -21.90
N ALA A 7 0.01 -10.88 -22.89
CA ALA A 7 1.46 -10.79 -22.78
C ALA A 7 1.90 -9.85 -21.63
N LEU A 8 1.31 -8.65 -21.55
CA LEU A 8 1.63 -7.71 -20.46
C LEU A 8 1.29 -8.29 -19.07
N LEU A 9 0.18 -9.00 -18.95
CA LEU A 9 -0.19 -9.69 -17.71
C LEU A 9 0.87 -10.75 -17.36
N ARG A 10 1.25 -11.59 -18.31
CA ARG A 10 2.31 -12.60 -18.12
C ARG A 10 3.62 -11.98 -17.67
N ASP A 11 4.03 -10.87 -18.29
CA ASP A 11 5.28 -10.19 -17.97
C ASP A 11 5.24 -9.53 -16.58
N THR A 12 4.05 -9.15 -16.08
CA THR A 12 3.89 -8.48 -14.78
C THR A 12 3.74 -9.44 -13.60
N ILE A 13 3.04 -10.57 -13.75
CA ILE A 13 2.83 -11.52 -12.64
C ILE A 13 3.64 -12.82 -12.76
N GLY A 14 4.23 -13.07 -13.93
CA GLY A 14 4.98 -14.30 -14.25
C GLY A 14 4.10 -15.41 -14.82
N ASP A 15 4.72 -16.30 -15.60
CA ASP A 15 4.01 -17.30 -16.40
C ASP A 15 3.19 -18.28 -15.55
N GLU A 16 3.74 -18.76 -14.43
CA GLU A 16 3.04 -19.67 -13.51
C GLU A 16 1.73 -19.07 -12.97
N LYS A 17 1.77 -17.80 -12.54
CA LYS A 17 0.59 -17.12 -11.99
C LYS A 17 -0.42 -16.82 -13.08
N THR A 18 0.05 -16.51 -14.29
CA THR A 18 -0.83 -16.33 -15.45
C THR A 18 -1.54 -17.62 -15.83
N GLN A 19 -0.85 -18.76 -15.82
CA GLN A 19 -1.47 -20.06 -16.06
C GLN A 19 -2.53 -20.40 -15.00
N LEU A 20 -2.27 -20.13 -13.72
CA LEU A 20 -3.28 -20.28 -12.66
C LEU A 20 -4.52 -19.40 -12.90
N LEU A 21 -4.31 -18.16 -13.36
CA LEU A 21 -5.38 -17.22 -13.66
C LEU A 21 -6.22 -17.69 -14.86
N ILE A 22 -5.57 -18.13 -15.94
CA ILE A 22 -6.24 -18.66 -17.14
C ILE A 22 -6.95 -19.97 -16.82
N LYS A 23 -6.36 -20.86 -16.02
CA LYS A 23 -6.97 -22.13 -15.65
C LYS A 23 -8.28 -21.94 -14.88
N ASN A 24 -8.30 -21.00 -13.93
CA ASN A 24 -9.45 -20.80 -13.04
C ASN A 24 -10.51 -19.87 -13.62
N PHE A 25 -10.13 -18.96 -14.53
CA PHE A 25 -11.02 -17.90 -15.03
C PHE A 25 -11.02 -17.75 -16.56
N GLY A 26 -10.36 -18.65 -17.28
CA GLY A 26 -10.35 -18.65 -18.74
C GLY A 26 -11.71 -19.00 -19.32
N GLY A 27 -12.14 -18.24 -20.33
CA GLY A 27 -13.46 -18.37 -20.95
C GLY A 27 -14.42 -17.22 -20.66
N GLU A 28 -14.11 -16.38 -19.68
CA GLU A 28 -14.89 -15.19 -19.32
C GLU A 28 -14.08 -13.89 -19.49
N VAL A 29 -14.76 -12.77 -19.70
CA VAL A 29 -14.12 -11.45 -19.70
C VAL A 29 -13.87 -11.02 -18.26
N LEU A 30 -12.65 -11.29 -17.77
CA LEU A 30 -12.30 -10.98 -16.39
C LEU A 30 -11.93 -9.49 -16.21
N TYR A 31 -12.70 -8.79 -15.39
CA TYR A 31 -12.32 -7.45 -14.92
C TYR A 31 -11.30 -7.58 -13.79
N LEU A 32 -10.09 -7.04 -14.00
CA LEU A 32 -9.11 -6.90 -12.94
C LEU A 32 -9.34 -5.57 -12.20
N PRO A 33 -9.83 -5.59 -10.95
CA PRO A 33 -10.03 -4.36 -10.21
C PRO A 33 -8.69 -3.68 -9.97
N ARG A 34 -8.67 -2.35 -10.12
CA ARG A 34 -7.45 -1.54 -9.92
C ARG A 34 -6.91 -1.58 -8.50
N CYS A 35 -7.69 -2.05 -7.54
CA CYS A 35 -7.32 -2.11 -6.13
C CYS A 35 -6.82 -0.77 -5.56
N ASP A 36 -7.21 0.38 -6.14
CA ASP A 36 -6.64 1.70 -5.80
C ASP A 36 -6.73 1.98 -4.29
N ARG A 37 -7.85 1.63 -3.65
CA ARG A 37 -8.04 1.78 -2.21
C ARG A 37 -7.09 0.88 -1.41
N ALA A 38 -6.94 -0.38 -1.81
CA ALA A 38 -6.06 -1.33 -1.14
C ALA A 38 -4.58 -0.95 -1.30
N LEU A 39 -4.20 -0.46 -2.48
CA LEU A 39 -2.84 0.01 -2.75
C LEU A 39 -2.52 1.29 -1.96
N ARG A 40 -3.46 2.22 -1.84
CA ARG A 40 -3.32 3.40 -0.97
C ARG A 40 -3.16 3.00 0.49
N GLU A 41 -3.96 2.06 0.98
CA GLU A 41 -3.84 1.54 2.34
C GLU A 41 -2.49 0.85 2.58
N LEU A 42 -2.03 0.03 1.64
CA LEU A 42 -0.71 -0.61 1.70
C LEU A 42 0.42 0.44 1.76
N ARG A 43 0.34 1.46 0.90
CA ARG A 43 1.28 2.58 0.90
C ARG A 43 1.32 3.29 2.26
N ASN A 44 0.16 3.60 2.82
CA ASN A 44 0.05 4.28 4.10
C ASN A 44 0.66 3.43 5.24
N ARG A 45 0.40 2.11 5.26
CA ARG A 45 1.00 1.19 6.25
C ARG A 45 2.52 1.14 6.15
N ARG A 46 3.06 1.07 4.93
CA ARG A 46 4.51 1.10 4.69
C ARG A 46 5.15 2.39 5.20
N PHE A 47 4.53 3.53 4.92
CA PHE A 47 4.97 4.82 5.45
C PHE A 47 5.02 4.82 6.98
N LEU A 48 3.96 4.37 7.67
CA LEU A 48 3.91 4.37 9.14
C LEU A 48 4.97 3.45 9.74
N ALA A 49 5.20 2.28 9.14
CA ALA A 49 6.23 1.34 9.59
C ALA A 49 7.63 1.94 9.44
N GLU A 50 7.95 2.51 8.27
CA GLU A 50 9.24 3.13 8.01
C GLU A 50 9.45 4.39 8.88
N PHE A 51 8.40 5.18 9.08
CA PHE A 51 8.46 6.32 9.99
C PHE A 51 8.81 5.88 11.43
N ALA A 52 8.19 4.80 11.92
CA ALA A 52 8.50 4.26 13.24
C ALA A 52 9.95 3.75 13.34
N GLU A 53 10.45 3.09 12.30
CA GLU A 53 11.85 2.63 12.22
C GLU A 53 12.83 3.81 12.28
N VAL A 54 12.63 4.82 11.42
CA VAL A 54 13.43 6.04 11.37
C VAL A 54 13.43 6.79 12.71
N ARG A 55 12.27 6.84 13.37
CA ARG A 55 12.14 7.40 14.73
C ARG A 55 12.90 6.58 15.76
N GLY A 56 12.86 5.26 15.66
CA GLY A 56 13.64 4.34 16.52
C GLY A 56 15.15 4.50 16.35
N GLN A 57 15.61 4.92 15.17
CA GLN A 57 17.01 5.25 14.89
C GLN A 57 17.44 6.65 15.39
N GLY A 58 16.56 7.40 16.04
CA GLY A 58 16.87 8.70 16.65
C GLY A 58 16.63 9.92 15.75
N SER A 59 16.10 9.74 14.54
CA SER A 59 15.78 10.87 13.67
C SER A 59 14.61 11.68 14.22
N SER A 60 14.64 13.01 14.06
CA SER A 60 13.51 13.87 14.45
C SER A 60 12.29 13.61 13.55
N SER A 61 11.08 13.79 14.08
CA SER A 61 9.86 13.60 13.29
C SER A 61 9.81 14.52 12.09
N LEU A 62 10.29 15.77 12.22
CA LEU A 62 10.36 16.72 11.12
C LEU A 62 11.32 16.24 10.03
N MET A 63 12.51 15.77 10.42
CA MET A 63 13.48 15.24 9.47
C MET A 63 12.94 14.02 8.74
N ALA A 64 12.28 13.10 9.45
CA ALA A 64 11.61 11.94 8.87
C ALA A 64 10.57 12.34 7.81
N MET A 65 9.75 13.36 8.11
CA MET A 65 8.77 13.88 7.14
C MET A 65 9.43 14.42 5.87
N THR A 66 10.52 15.18 6.02
CA THR A 66 11.22 15.82 4.88
C THR A 66 11.64 14.83 3.80
N PHE A 67 12.09 13.62 4.15
CA PHE A 67 12.52 12.63 3.16
C PHE A 67 11.48 11.53 2.87
N LEU A 68 10.61 11.20 3.82
CA LEU A 68 9.59 10.16 3.60
C LEU A 68 8.40 10.68 2.78
N CYS A 69 7.96 11.91 2.98
CA CYS A 69 6.81 12.46 2.23
C CYS A 69 7.04 12.45 0.71
N PRO A 70 8.21 12.91 0.18
CA PRO A 70 8.55 12.78 -1.23
C PRO A 70 8.63 11.31 -1.69
N LYS A 71 9.25 10.43 -0.88
CA LYS A 71 9.37 8.99 -1.19
C LYS A 71 8.02 8.32 -1.39
N TYR A 72 7.01 8.68 -0.60
CA TYR A 72 5.67 8.11 -0.66
C TYR A 72 4.67 8.91 -1.51
N GLY A 73 5.08 10.06 -2.04
CA GLY A 73 4.32 10.87 -2.99
C GLY A 73 3.09 11.55 -2.36
N PHE A 74 3.24 12.10 -1.15
CA PHE A 74 2.20 12.94 -0.53
C PHE A 74 2.80 14.08 0.30
N SER A 75 1.95 15.03 0.70
CA SER A 75 2.36 16.20 1.49
C SER A 75 2.56 15.88 2.97
N ASP A 76 3.36 16.70 3.66
CA ASP A 76 3.56 16.61 5.11
C ASP A 76 2.24 16.65 5.88
N ARG A 77 1.29 17.49 5.45
CA ARG A 77 -0.04 17.58 6.08
C ARG A 77 -0.75 16.22 6.09
N PHE A 78 -0.76 15.53 4.96
CA PHE A 78 -1.38 14.21 4.86
C PHE A 78 -0.64 13.17 5.72
N ALA A 79 0.67 13.26 5.80
CA ALA A 79 1.50 12.39 6.63
C ALA A 79 1.19 12.57 8.13
N TRP A 80 1.04 13.80 8.59
CA TRP A 80 0.62 14.10 9.96
C TRP A 80 -0.80 13.62 10.26
N GLU A 81 -1.73 13.80 9.31
CA GLU A 81 -3.09 13.26 9.43
C GLU A 81 -3.08 11.73 9.57
N LEU A 82 -2.22 11.02 8.82
CA LEU A 82 -2.04 9.57 8.95
C LEU A 82 -1.54 9.15 10.34
N LEU A 83 -0.54 9.86 10.88
CA LEU A 83 -0.03 9.58 12.23
C LEU A 83 -1.10 9.83 13.30
N ALA A 84 -1.88 10.91 13.17
CA ALA A 84 -2.98 11.20 14.09
C ALA A 84 -4.06 10.11 14.03
N GLN A 85 -4.40 9.63 12.83
CA GLN A 85 -5.34 8.53 12.64
C GLN A 85 -4.82 7.23 13.24
N GLN A 86 -3.53 6.92 13.10
CA GLN A 86 -2.94 5.73 13.72
C GLN A 86 -3.03 5.80 15.24
N LYS A 87 -2.62 6.92 15.85
CA LYS A 87 -2.72 7.13 17.30
C LYS A 87 -4.14 6.96 17.82
N ASN A 88 -5.13 7.46 17.07
CA ASN A 88 -6.55 7.31 17.42
C ASN A 88 -7.05 5.87 17.29
N LYS A 89 -6.53 5.09 16.32
CA LYS A 89 -6.85 3.66 16.21
C LYS A 89 -6.28 2.89 17.40
N ASP A 90 -5.06 3.19 17.80
CA ASP A 90 -4.38 2.52 18.92
C ASP A 90 -5.08 2.82 20.26
N CYS A 91 -5.48 4.08 20.50
CA CYS A 91 -6.18 4.43 21.74
C CYS A 91 -7.58 3.81 21.82
N ASN A 92 -8.32 3.74 20.71
CA ASN A 92 -9.64 3.14 20.69
C ASN A 92 -9.59 1.61 20.85
N SER A 93 -8.50 0.97 20.43
CA SER A 93 -8.28 -0.45 20.70
C SER A 93 -8.06 -0.72 22.19
N GLN A 94 -7.35 0.15 22.91
CA GLN A 94 -7.12 0.02 24.35
C GLN A 94 -8.38 0.26 25.19
N GLY A 95 -9.26 1.19 24.76
CA GLY A 95 -10.54 1.44 25.44
C GLY A 95 -11.54 0.29 25.39
N LYS A 96 -11.33 -0.73 24.54
CA LYS A 96 -12.17 -1.95 24.48
C LYS A 96 -11.71 -3.08 25.41
N LEU A 97 -10.60 -2.90 26.13
CA LEU A 97 -10.10 -3.90 27.07
C LEU A 97 -10.69 -3.77 28.48
N PHE A 98 -11.58 -2.79 28.71
CA PHE A 98 -12.20 -2.53 30.02
C PHE A 98 -13.72 -2.41 29.89
#